data_AF-A0A6G4QYG2-F1
#
_entry.id   AF-A0A6G4QYG2-F1
#
_cell.length_a   1.000
_cell.length_b   1.000
_cell.length_c   1.000
_cell.angle_alpha   90.00
_cell.angle_beta   90.00
_cell.angle_gamma   90.00
#
_symmetry.space_group_name_H-M   'P 1'
#
loop_
_entity.id
_entity.type
_entity.pdbx_description
1 polymer ?
#
loop_
_entity_poly.entity_id
_entity_poly.type
_entity_poly.pdbx_seq_one_letter_code
_entity_poly.pdbx_strand_id
1 'polypeptide(L)'
;MTTDFSTLQIDDVDSLVSVLEQQLGDTATDWWNANKAVVPGYLRSLAEATIQTRTALANHQITPEAADMILHNQELAFNQTIQFTKFMTLALGQTLLNTVFKVIGWVVYNKTGVNIAPNLVQPTTETAAS
;
A
#
# COMPACT_ATOMS: atom_id res chain seq x y z
N MET A 1 -1.25 12.29 -11.96
CA MET A 1 -1.38 13.77 -12.02
C MET A 1 -1.91 14.17 -10.65
N THR A 2 -1.18 14.95 -9.87
CA THR A 2 -1.58 15.25 -8.48
C THR A 2 -2.75 16.24 -8.50
N THR A 3 -3.92 15.82 -8.03
CA THR A 3 -5.08 16.70 -7.88
C THR A 3 -4.77 17.80 -6.87
N ASP A 4 -4.83 19.06 -7.30
CA ASP A 4 -4.76 20.18 -6.38
C ASP A 4 -6.11 20.33 -5.68
N PHE A 5 -6.17 19.85 -4.43
CA PHE A 5 -7.38 19.91 -3.63
C PHE A 5 -7.70 21.31 -3.11
N SER A 6 -6.73 22.23 -3.11
CA SER A 6 -6.91 23.58 -2.54
C SER A 6 -7.83 24.45 -3.38
N THR A 7 -7.97 24.13 -4.68
CA THR A 7 -8.85 24.85 -5.61
C THR A 7 -10.08 24.04 -6.01
N LEU A 8 -10.30 22.87 -5.40
CA LEU A 8 -11.36 21.95 -5.78
C LEU A 8 -12.75 22.53 -5.45
N GLN A 9 -13.57 22.76 -6.47
CA GLN A 9 -14.95 23.22 -6.32
C GLN A 9 -15.89 22.11 -6.82
N ILE A 10 -16.71 21.57 -5.90
CA ILE A 10 -17.66 20.50 -6.19
C ILE A 10 -19.00 20.89 -5.58
N ASP A 11 -20.01 21.05 -6.43
CA ASP A 11 -21.35 21.53 -6.04
C ASP A 11 -22.44 20.46 -6.22
N ASP A 12 -22.10 19.31 -6.81
CA ASP A 12 -23.04 18.23 -7.08
C ASP A 12 -22.46 16.84 -6.75
N VAL A 13 -23.37 15.87 -6.61
CA VAL A 13 -23.05 14.52 -6.16
C VAL A 13 -22.26 13.75 -7.22
N ASP A 14 -22.57 13.90 -8.49
CA ASP A 14 -21.94 13.11 -9.56
C ASP A 14 -20.47 13.53 -9.76
N SER A 15 -20.19 14.83 -9.66
CA SER A 15 -18.84 15.38 -9.61
C SER A 15 -18.05 14.88 -8.40
N LEU A 16 -18.69 14.81 -7.22
CA LEU A 16 -18.05 14.26 -6.02
C LEU A 16 -17.72 12.78 -6.18
N VAL A 17 -18.66 11.98 -6.70
CA VAL A 17 -18.46 10.55 -6.96
C VAL A 17 -17.31 10.35 -7.94
N SER A 18 -17.26 11.09 -9.04
CA SER A 18 -16.17 10.98 -10.02
C SER A 18 -14.80 11.26 -9.41
N VAL A 19 -14.67 12.31 -8.59
CA VAL A 19 -13.40 12.64 -7.93
C VAL A 19 -13.03 11.57 -6.90
N LEU A 20 -13.99 11.04 -6.15
CA LEU A 20 -13.75 9.96 -5.19
C LEU A 20 -13.28 8.68 -5.88
N GLU A 21 -13.94 8.27 -6.97
CA GLU A 21 -13.57 7.09 -7.75
C GLU A 21 -12.17 7.23 -8.34
N GLN A 22 -11.86 8.41 -8.91
CA GLN A 22 -10.53 8.69 -9.44
C GLN A 22 -9.46 8.61 -8.35
N GLN A 23 -9.66 9.27 -7.20
CA GLN A 23 -8.67 9.26 -6.12
C GLN A 23 -8.51 7.88 -5.49
N LEU A 24 -9.58 7.11 -5.36
CA LEU A 24 -9.50 5.71 -4.92
C LEU A 24 -8.72 4.86 -5.92
N GLY A 25 -8.97 5.02 -7.22
CA GLY A 25 -8.27 4.31 -8.29
C GLY A 25 -6.77 4.63 -8.33
N ASP A 26 -6.42 5.91 -8.24
CA ASP A 26 -5.03 6.38 -8.19
C ASP A 26 -4.31 5.81 -6.95
N THR A 27 -4.90 5.96 -5.77
CA THR A 27 -4.35 5.43 -4.50
C THR A 27 -4.17 3.91 -4.54
N ALA A 28 -5.15 3.17 -5.07
CA ALA A 28 -5.06 1.72 -5.19
C ALA A 28 -3.96 1.31 -6.18
N THR A 29 -3.81 2.05 -7.29
CA THR A 29 -2.78 1.80 -8.32
C THR A 29 -1.38 2.05 -7.77
N ASP A 30 -1.18 3.17 -7.07
CA ASP A 30 0.10 3.51 -6.45
C ASP A 30 0.49 2.48 -5.39
N TRP A 31 -0.46 2.09 -4.54
CA TRP A 31 -0.24 1.05 -3.56
C TRP A 31 0.10 -0.28 -4.23
N TRP A 32 -0.63 -0.69 -5.26
CA TRP A 32 -0.35 -1.94 -5.98
C TRP A 32 1.04 -1.91 -6.61
N ASN A 33 1.41 -0.81 -7.27
CA ASN A 33 2.72 -0.68 -7.90
C ASN A 33 3.88 -0.76 -6.91
N ALA A 34 3.74 -0.18 -5.72
CA ALA A 34 4.75 -0.26 -4.67
C ALA A 34 4.93 -1.69 -4.12
N ASN A 35 3.90 -2.52 -4.20
CA ASN A 35 3.80 -3.75 -3.42
C ASN A 35 3.76 -5.04 -4.25
N LYS A 36 3.41 -4.97 -5.55
CA LYS A 36 3.23 -6.12 -6.43
C LYS A 36 4.48 -6.99 -6.62
N ALA A 37 5.67 -6.44 -6.38
CA ALA A 37 6.94 -7.14 -6.56
C ALA A 37 7.33 -8.06 -5.38
N VAL A 38 6.71 -7.88 -4.21
CA VAL A 38 7.11 -8.55 -2.97
C VAL A 38 6.88 -10.06 -3.04
N VAL A 39 5.67 -10.48 -3.41
CA VAL A 39 5.31 -11.92 -3.44
C VAL A 39 6.05 -12.69 -4.55
N PRO A 40 6.10 -12.23 -5.82
CA PRO A 40 6.84 -12.92 -6.87
C PRO A 40 8.35 -12.99 -6.60
N GLY A 41 8.95 -11.92 -6.06
CA GLY A 41 10.36 -11.91 -5.68
C GLY A 41 10.69 -12.97 -4.63
N TYR A 42 9.82 -13.12 -3.63
CA TYR A 42 9.99 -14.14 -2.61
C TYR A 42 9.81 -15.57 -3.14
N LEU A 43 8.78 -15.80 -3.97
CA LEU A 43 8.58 -17.10 -4.62
C LEU A 43 9.77 -17.51 -5.50
N ARG A 44 10.40 -16.54 -6.18
CA ARG A 44 11.63 -16.77 -6.94
C ARG A 44 12.78 -17.18 -6.03
N SER A 45 13.00 -16.44 -4.94
CA SER A 45 14.04 -16.77 -3.95
C SER A 45 13.85 -18.16 -3.34
N LEU A 46 12.60 -18.52 -3.02
CA LEU A 46 12.24 -19.85 -2.51
C LEU A 46 12.57 -20.95 -3.54
N ALA A 47 12.21 -20.73 -4.81
CA ALA A 47 12.50 -21.67 -5.89
C ALA A 47 14.01 -21.84 -6.11
N GLU A 48 14.77 -20.74 -6.12
CA GLU A 48 16.24 -20.76 -6.24
C GLU A 48 16.89 -21.51 -5.07
N ALA A 49 16.49 -21.22 -3.83
CA ALA A 49 16.97 -21.93 -2.64
C ALA A 49 16.64 -23.42 -2.69
N THR A 50 15.42 -23.79 -3.10
CA THR A 50 14.99 -25.19 -3.24
C THR A 50 15.86 -25.95 -4.24
N ILE A 51 16.15 -25.35 -5.41
CA ILE A 51 17.00 -25.97 -6.43
C ILE A 51 18.44 -26.12 -5.94
N GLN A 52 18.98 -25.13 -5.24
CA GLN A 52 20.33 -25.18 -4.67
C GLN A 52 20.44 -26.28 -3.60
N THR A 53 19.49 -26.34 -2.66
CA THR A 53 19.44 -27.38 -1.62
C THR A 53 19.34 -28.77 -2.22
N ARG A 54 18.45 -28.98 -3.20
CA ARG A 54 18.33 -30.26 -3.90
C ARG A 54 19.65 -30.68 -4.56
N THR A 55 20.30 -29.73 -5.22
CA THR A 55 21.57 -29.98 -5.94
C THR A 55 22.70 -30.33 -4.96
N ALA A 56 22.81 -29.59 -3.86
CA ALA A 56 23.79 -29.87 -2.81
C ALA A 56 23.55 -31.22 -2.14
N LEU A 57 22.29 -31.58 -1.88
CA LEU A 57 21.93 -32.87 -1.30
C LEU A 57 22.27 -34.03 -2.25
N ALA A 58 21.93 -33.90 -3.54
CA ALA A 58 22.24 -34.90 -4.57
C ALA A 58 23.76 -35.09 -4.77
N ASN A 59 24.54 -34.03 -4.58
CA ASN A 59 26.01 -34.07 -4.66
C ASN A 59 26.67 -34.46 -3.34
N HIS A 60 25.91 -34.88 -2.32
CA HIS A 60 26.41 -35.22 -0.99
C HIS A 60 27.19 -34.09 -0.28
N GLN A 61 26.93 -32.84 -0.65
CA GLN A 61 27.58 -31.66 -0.07
C GLN A 61 26.92 -31.24 1.26
N ILE A 62 25.67 -31.64 1.47
CA ILE A 62 24.91 -31.43 2.71
C ILE A 62 24.21 -32.73 3.12
N THR A 63 23.91 -32.87 4.42
CA THR A 63 23.12 -34.01 4.92
C THR A 63 21.62 -33.80 4.69
N PRO A 64 20.79 -34.86 4.74
CA PRO A 64 19.35 -34.73 4.73
C PRO A 64 18.81 -33.79 5.82
N GLU A 65 19.36 -33.84 7.03
CA GLU A 65 18.96 -32.99 8.15
C GLU A 65 19.29 -31.51 7.88
N ALA A 66 20.43 -31.24 7.25
CA ALA A 66 20.78 -29.89 6.84
C ALA A 66 19.85 -29.37 5.73
N ALA A 67 19.47 -30.23 4.77
CA ALA A 67 18.51 -29.88 3.73
C ALA A 67 17.11 -29.58 4.31
N ASP A 68 16.66 -30.39 5.26
CA ASP A 68 15.39 -30.19 5.98
C ASP A 68 15.38 -28.85 6.73
N MET A 69 16.42 -28.56 7.50
CA MET A 69 16.57 -27.28 8.21
C MET A 69 16.55 -26.08 7.26
N ILE A 70 17.21 -26.17 6.10
CA ILE A 70 17.19 -25.09 5.09
C ILE A 70 15.76 -24.86 4.58
N LEU A 71 15.04 -25.93 4.23
CA LEU A 71 13.67 -25.81 3.73
C LEU A 71 12.70 -25.28 4.79
N HIS A 72 12.85 -25.73 6.05
CA HIS A 72 12.02 -25.26 7.16
C HIS A 72 12.25 -23.76 7.46
N ASN A 73 13.49 -23.28 7.33
CA ASN A 73 13.78 -21.85 7.43
C ASN A 73 13.13 -21.03 6.31
N GLN A 74 13.09 -21.56 5.08
CA GLN A 74 12.40 -20.92 3.96
C GLN A 74 10.88 -20.89 4.17
N GLU A 75 10.30 -21.96 4.73
CA GLU A 75 8.89 -22.00 5.13
C GLU A 75 8.54 -20.91 6.15
N LEU A 76 9.35 -20.77 7.21
CA LEU A 76 9.15 -19.76 8.24
C LEU A 76 9.18 -18.35 7.65
N ALA A 77 10.17 -18.05 6.81
CA ALA A 77 10.32 -16.73 6.22
C ALA A 77 9.25 -16.44 5.15
N PHE A 78 8.72 -17.44 4.45
CA PHE A 78 7.53 -17.29 3.60
C PHE A 78 6.28 -16.97 4.42
N ASN A 79 6.08 -17.67 5.54
CA ASN A 79 4.97 -17.41 6.45
C ASN A 79 5.01 -15.97 7.01
N GLN A 80 6.20 -15.45 7.34
CA GLN A 80 6.39 -14.05 7.72
C GLN A 80 6.00 -13.08 6.59
N THR A 81 6.37 -13.39 5.35
CA THR A 81 6.01 -12.59 4.16
C THR A 81 4.49 -12.55 3.95
N ILE A 82 3.78 -13.66 4.16
CA ILE A 82 2.31 -13.71 4.11
C ILE A 82 1.71 -12.81 5.19
N GLN A 83 2.22 -12.87 6.43
CA GLN A 83 1.73 -12.01 7.51
C GLN A 83 1.96 -10.53 7.21
N PHE A 84 3.13 -10.18 6.67
CA PHE A 84 3.41 -8.82 6.18
C PHE A 84 2.40 -8.38 5.12
N THR A 85 2.07 -9.25 4.18
CA THR A 85 1.04 -8.99 3.14
C THR A 85 -0.34 -8.71 3.73
N LYS A 86 -0.73 -9.36 4.84
CA LYS A 86 -1.98 -9.05 5.55
C LYS A 86 -1.97 -7.64 6.14
N PHE A 87 -0.86 -7.22 6.75
CA PHE A 87 -0.72 -5.84 7.24
C PHE A 87 -0.76 -4.83 6.11
N MET A 88 -0.19 -5.17 4.95
CA MET A 88 -0.27 -4.33 3.76
C MET A 88 -1.73 -4.13 3.34
N THR A 89 -2.58 -5.17 3.34
CA THR A 89 -4.01 -5.04 3.03
C THR A 89 -4.76 -4.16 4.03
N LEU A 90 -4.45 -4.26 5.33
CA LEU A 90 -5.02 -3.35 6.33
C LEU A 90 -4.57 -1.90 6.12
N ALA A 91 -3.28 -1.70 5.80
CA ALA A 91 -2.74 -0.39 5.46
C ALA A 91 -3.43 0.19 4.23
N LEU A 92 -3.66 -0.62 3.17
CA LEU A 92 -4.44 -0.20 2.01
C LEU A 92 -5.84 0.28 2.40
N GLY A 93 -6.55 -0.50 3.23
CA GLY A 93 -7.88 -0.11 3.73
C GLY A 93 -7.87 1.25 4.42
N GLN A 94 -6.89 1.48 5.30
CA GLN A 94 -6.73 2.77 5.99
C GLN A 94 -6.36 3.90 5.02
N THR A 95 -5.48 3.64 4.04
CA THR A 95 -5.09 4.63 3.03
C THR A 95 -6.25 5.04 2.14
N LEU A 96 -7.10 4.10 1.71
CA LEU A 96 -8.31 4.38 0.93
C LEU A 96 -9.31 5.20 1.74
N LEU A 97 -9.53 4.83 3.02
CA LEU A 97 -10.39 5.60 3.92
C LEU A 97 -9.88 7.03 4.09
N ASN A 98 -8.58 7.20 4.37
CA ASN A 98 -7.97 8.53 4.50
C ASN A 98 -8.09 9.35 3.20
N THR A 99 -7.96 8.70 2.04
CA THR A 99 -8.13 9.34 0.72
C THR A 99 -9.53 9.91 0.56
N VAL A 100 -10.56 9.11 0.85
CA VAL A 100 -11.96 9.53 0.79
C VAL A 100 -12.23 10.73 1.71
N PHE A 101 -11.87 10.62 2.99
CA PHE A 101 -12.13 11.67 3.95
C PHE A 101 -11.30 12.93 3.72
N LYS A 102 -10.14 12.81 3.06
CA LYS A 102 -9.36 13.96 2.59
C LYS A 102 -10.09 14.72 1.49
N VAL A 103 -10.65 14.03 0.49
CA VAL A 103 -11.45 14.65 -0.58
C VAL A 103 -12.67 15.36 0.02
N ILE A 104 -13.43 14.66 0.86
CA ILE A 104 -14.62 15.22 1.53
C ILE A 104 -14.25 16.45 2.36
N GLY A 105 -13.17 16.35 3.14
CA GLY A 105 -12.70 17.46 3.98
C GLY A 105 -12.35 18.71 3.15
N TRP A 106 -11.69 18.54 2.01
CA TRP A 106 -11.38 19.65 1.10
C TRP A 106 -12.62 20.24 0.44
N VAL A 107 -13.58 19.42 0.00
CA VAL A 107 -14.85 19.90 -0.58
C VAL A 107 -15.63 20.75 0.43
N VAL A 108 -15.73 20.28 1.68
CA VAL A 108 -16.39 21.04 2.75
C VAL A 108 -15.63 22.31 3.08
N TYR A 109 -14.30 22.23 3.23
CA TYR A 109 -13.45 23.38 3.54
C TYR A 109 -13.53 24.46 2.46
N ASN A 110 -13.44 24.10 1.18
CA ASN A 110 -13.44 25.07 0.08
C ASN A 110 -14.77 25.80 -0.07
N LYS A 111 -15.89 25.18 0.36
CA LYS A 111 -17.22 25.82 0.31
C LYS A 111 -17.58 26.62 1.56
N THR A 112 -17.18 26.13 2.73
CA THR A 112 -17.66 26.65 4.02
C THR A 112 -16.59 27.36 4.85
N GLY A 113 -15.31 27.18 4.52
CA GLY A 113 -14.17 27.58 5.34
C GLY A 113 -13.95 26.70 6.58
N VAL A 114 -14.80 25.70 6.84
CA VAL A 114 -14.72 24.83 8.03
C VAL A 114 -13.88 23.60 7.73
N ASN A 115 -12.81 23.39 8.50
CA ASN A 115 -11.98 22.19 8.40
C ASN A 115 -12.50 21.08 9.32
N ILE A 116 -13.30 20.17 8.77
CA ILE A 116 -13.87 19.02 9.50
C ILE A 116 -12.92 17.82 9.62
N ALA A 117 -11.77 17.87 8.97
CA ALA A 117 -10.78 16.78 8.93
C ALA A 117 -9.35 17.34 9.09
N PRO A 118 -9.01 17.99 10.22
CA PRO A 118 -7.76 18.73 10.39
C PRO A 118 -6.50 17.87 10.32
N ASN A 119 -6.62 16.56 10.58
CA ASN A 119 -5.53 15.60 10.45
C ASN A 119 -5.23 15.21 8.98
N LEU A 120 -6.13 15.54 8.05
CA LEU A 120 -6.06 15.14 6.63
C LEU A 120 -6.04 16.34 5.67
N VAL A 121 -6.63 17.47 6.09
CA VAL A 121 -6.72 18.72 5.33
C VAL A 121 -5.86 19.76 6.04
N GLN A 122 -4.78 20.16 5.38
CA GLN A 122 -3.88 21.21 5.86
C GLN A 122 -3.80 22.32 4.80
N PRO A 123 -4.69 23.33 4.90
CA PRO A 123 -4.61 24.50 4.04
C PRO A 123 -3.29 25.21 4.31
N THR A 124 -2.55 25.57 3.25
CA THR A 124 -1.41 26.47 3.39
C THR A 124 -1.92 27.80 3.92
N THR A 125 -1.50 28.17 5.13
CA THR A 125 -1.78 29.46 5.75
C THR A 125 -1.12 30.57 4.94
N GLU A 126 -1.81 31.07 3.92
CA GLU A 126 -1.45 32.30 3.19
C GLU A 126 -2.55 33.37 3.38
N THR A 127 -3.14 33.49 4.57
CA THR A 127 -3.91 34.70 4.96
C THR A 127 -4.12 34.76 6.47
N ALA A 128 -3.02 34.91 7.22
CA ALA A 128 -3.09 35.33 8.63
C ALA A 128 -1.84 36.12 9.01
N ALA A 129 -1.56 37.19 8.26
CA ALA A 129 -0.71 38.27 8.71
C ALA A 129 -1.33 39.58 8.20
N SER A 130 -2.02 40.21 9.15
CA SER A 130 -2.36 41.63 9.35
C SER A 130 -2.09 42.61 8.22
#